data_AF-A0A8H5DSH7-F1
#
_entry.id   AF-A0A8H5DSH7-F1
#
_cell.length_a   1.000
_cell.length_b   1.000
_cell.length_c   1.000
_cell.angle_alpha   90.00
_cell.angle_beta   90.00
_cell.angle_gamma   90.00
#
_symmetry.space_group_name_H-M   'P 1'
#
loop_
_entity.id
_entity.type
_entity.pdbx_description
1 polymer ?
#
loop_
_entity_poly.entity_id
_entity_poly.type
_entity_poly.pdbx_seq_one_letter_code
_entity_poly.pdbx_strand_id
1 'polypeptide(L)'
;MVGKLDWGRSAYAAAGKYLPSDSKASSKSGAPDRFISYLWLTGDYYGDLKYFPTPQQNWTGSLLLPRELTVGKISNVVDNELSREEGSWRVERNESGVLELATLKQVIAREPMAAFTKKMSFVEPGRNISKAGSTTFDRNPESKFYVLKSSISFPKSARDSDLKAGFQILASDKESTTIYYQFSNESIIIDRSNTSAAALTTSDIDARPEAGRLRLFDVL
;
A
#
# COMPACT_ATOMS: atom_id res chain seq x y z
N MET A 1 -20.25 -6.84 -2.90
CA MET A 1 -18.85 -6.39 -2.94
C MET A 1 -18.56 -5.58 -1.69
N VAL A 2 -17.67 -6.07 -0.84
CA VAL A 2 -17.15 -5.34 0.32
C VAL A 2 -15.63 -5.47 0.35
N GLY A 3 -14.95 -4.49 0.91
CA GLY A 3 -13.51 -4.47 1.01
C GLY A 3 -13.04 -3.63 2.19
N LYS A 4 -11.73 -3.45 2.29
CA LYS A 4 -11.10 -2.62 3.31
C LYS A 4 -10.66 -1.30 2.68
N LEU A 5 -11.00 -0.18 3.33
CA LEU A 5 -10.42 1.10 2.97
C LEU A 5 -8.92 1.11 3.30
N ASP A 6 -8.54 0.51 4.43
CA ASP A 6 -7.15 0.27 4.83
C ASP A 6 -7.02 -1.05 5.58
N TRP A 7 -5.87 -1.70 5.43
CA TRP A 7 -5.56 -2.98 6.08
C TRP A 7 -4.67 -2.82 7.31
N GLY A 8 -4.07 -1.65 7.51
CA GLY A 8 -3.21 -1.36 8.65
C GLY A 8 -4.00 -1.47 9.95
N ARG A 9 -3.41 -2.13 10.95
CA ARG A 9 -4.11 -2.42 12.21
C ARG A 9 -4.47 -1.17 13.00
N SER A 10 -3.69 -0.11 12.83
CA SER A 10 -3.88 1.18 13.48
C SER A 10 -4.69 2.17 12.63
N ALA A 11 -5.10 1.79 11.40
CA ALA A 11 -5.84 2.67 10.51
C ALA A 11 -7.35 2.52 10.74
N TYR A 12 -8.02 3.60 11.15
CA TYR A 12 -9.45 3.59 11.46
C TYR A 12 -10.12 4.95 11.27
N ALA A 13 -11.41 5.03 11.63
CA ALA A 13 -12.20 6.27 11.72
C ALA A 13 -12.08 7.16 10.48
N ALA A 14 -12.25 6.56 9.30
CA ALA A 14 -12.20 7.29 8.05
C ALA A 14 -13.31 8.34 7.96
N ALA A 15 -12.94 9.58 7.66
CA ALA A 15 -13.86 10.66 7.38
C ALA A 15 -13.69 11.12 5.94
N GLY A 16 -14.79 11.15 5.19
CA GLY A 16 -14.80 11.53 3.79
C GLY A 16 -15.72 12.72 3.52
N LYS A 17 -15.35 13.53 2.52
CA LYS A 17 -16.16 14.66 2.08
C LYS A 17 -16.12 14.80 0.57
N TYR A 18 -17.28 15.14 0.02
CA TYR A 18 -17.40 15.64 -1.34
C TYR A 18 -16.60 16.94 -1.49
N LEU A 19 -15.78 17.02 -2.53
CA LEU A 19 -14.99 18.17 -2.88
C LEU A 19 -15.31 18.56 -4.33
N PRO A 20 -16.08 19.63 -4.57
CA PRO A 20 -16.50 19.99 -5.92
C PRO A 20 -15.33 20.47 -6.78
N SER A 21 -15.53 20.39 -8.09
CA SER A 21 -14.63 20.84 -9.15
C SER A 21 -14.29 22.33 -9.06
N ASP A 22 -15.20 23.16 -8.55
CA ASP A 22 -15.02 24.60 -8.37
C ASP A 22 -14.29 24.98 -7.07
N SER A 23 -14.04 24.04 -6.16
CA SER A 23 -13.26 24.30 -4.95
C SER A 23 -11.87 24.84 -5.29
N LYS A 24 -11.25 25.60 -4.39
CA LYS A 24 -9.92 26.19 -4.62
C LYS A 24 -8.86 25.15 -5.01
N ALA A 25 -8.90 23.97 -4.39
CA ALA A 25 -7.96 22.88 -4.69
C ALA A 25 -8.25 22.23 -6.05
N SER A 26 -9.51 21.93 -6.35
CA SER A 26 -9.92 21.32 -7.62
C SER A 26 -9.69 22.27 -8.80
N SER A 27 -10.09 23.54 -8.70
CA SER A 27 -9.85 24.57 -9.70
C SER A 27 -8.36 24.73 -10.03
N LYS A 28 -7.49 24.70 -9.02
CA LYS A 28 -6.03 24.81 -9.22
C LYS A 28 -5.42 23.59 -9.90
N SER A 29 -5.96 22.40 -9.64
CA SER A 29 -5.43 21.13 -10.16
C SER A 29 -6.15 20.60 -11.39
N GLY A 30 -7.19 21.31 -11.87
CA GLY A 30 -8.07 20.83 -12.94
C GLY A 30 -8.84 19.56 -12.54
N ALA A 31 -9.11 19.35 -11.25
CA ALA A 31 -9.82 18.16 -10.81
C ALA A 31 -11.33 18.28 -11.06
N PRO A 32 -12.00 17.18 -11.47
CA PRO A 32 -13.45 17.12 -11.46
C PRO A 32 -13.97 17.10 -10.02
N ASP A 33 -15.27 16.87 -9.86
CA ASP A 33 -15.84 16.56 -8.56
C ASP A 33 -15.19 15.30 -7.97
N ARG A 34 -14.94 15.32 -6.67
CA ARG A 34 -14.20 14.26 -5.96
C ARG A 34 -14.89 13.86 -4.68
N PHE A 35 -14.61 12.66 -4.22
CA PHE A 35 -14.79 12.27 -2.83
C PHE A 35 -13.42 12.03 -2.22
N ILE A 36 -13.05 12.85 -1.23
CA ILE A 36 -11.76 12.78 -0.55
C ILE A 36 -11.96 12.15 0.82
N SER A 37 -11.21 11.11 1.15
CA SER A 37 -11.22 10.48 2.47
C SER A 37 -9.86 10.58 3.16
N TYR A 38 -9.88 10.91 4.45
CA TYR A 38 -8.75 10.82 5.36
C TYR A 38 -9.04 9.72 6.37
N LEU A 39 -8.04 8.90 6.68
CA LEU A 39 -8.12 7.92 7.74
C LEU A 39 -7.26 8.37 8.91
N TRP A 40 -7.70 8.10 10.12
CA TRP A 40 -6.88 8.26 11.30
C TRP A 40 -5.95 7.05 11.46
N LEU A 41 -4.67 7.32 11.66
CA LEU A 41 -3.69 6.34 12.10
C LEU A 41 -3.42 6.60 13.59
N THR A 42 -3.95 5.74 14.46
CA THR A 42 -3.65 5.84 15.91
C THR A 42 -2.15 5.65 16.14
N GLY A 43 -1.58 6.49 17.00
CA GLY A 43 -0.17 6.42 17.39
C GLY A 43 0.08 5.55 18.63
N ASP A 44 -0.97 5.04 19.26
CA ASP A 44 -0.97 4.41 20.58
C ASP A 44 -1.81 3.13 20.62
N TYR A 45 -2.11 2.54 19.45
CA TYR A 45 -2.94 1.35 19.29
C TYR A 45 -4.26 1.46 20.07
N TYR A 46 -5.01 2.54 19.82
CA TYR A 46 -6.30 2.82 20.47
C TYR A 46 -6.21 3.02 22.00
N GLY A 47 -5.03 3.41 22.50
CA GLY A 47 -4.75 3.63 23.92
C GLY A 47 -4.18 2.41 24.65
N ASP A 48 -3.85 1.32 23.93
CA ASP A 48 -3.33 0.09 24.54
C ASP A 48 -1.81 0.15 24.83
N LEU A 49 -1.07 1.09 24.24
CA LEU A 49 0.38 1.23 24.43
C LEU A 49 0.71 2.09 25.67
N LYS A 50 0.94 1.44 26.82
CA LYS A 50 1.16 2.08 28.13
C LYS A 50 2.59 2.56 28.38
N TYR A 51 3.57 1.89 27.79
CA TYR A 51 5.01 2.14 27.95
C TYR A 51 5.62 2.83 26.73
N PHE A 52 4.80 3.18 25.73
CA PHE A 52 5.27 4.02 24.64
C PHE A 52 5.71 5.39 25.19
N PRO A 53 6.84 5.96 24.71
CA PRO A 53 7.40 7.21 25.24
C PRO A 53 6.62 8.44 24.73
N THR A 54 5.31 8.49 25.00
CA THR A 54 4.40 9.57 24.57
C THR A 54 4.85 10.96 25.04
N PRO A 55 5.31 11.16 26.30
CA PRO A 55 5.81 12.47 26.73
C PRO A 55 7.04 12.92 25.96
N GLN A 56 7.93 12.00 25.58
CA GLN A 56 9.13 12.31 24.79
C GLN A 56 8.78 12.60 23.34
N GLN A 57 7.80 11.90 22.77
CA GLN A 57 7.33 12.14 21.42
C GLN A 57 6.54 13.46 21.30
N ASN A 58 5.77 13.84 22.34
CA ASN A 58 4.97 15.07 22.42
C ASN A 58 3.85 15.21 21.36
N TRP A 59 3.50 14.11 20.68
CA TRP A 59 2.35 14.00 19.78
C TRP A 59 1.91 12.52 19.68
N THR A 60 0.65 12.27 19.34
CA THR A 60 0.10 10.92 19.18
C THR A 60 -0.78 10.82 17.94
N GLY A 61 -0.40 9.94 17.01
CA GLY A 61 -1.15 9.64 15.81
C GLY A 61 -1.03 10.68 14.69
N SER A 62 -1.62 10.36 13.55
CA SER A 62 -1.66 11.24 12.39
C SER A 62 -2.85 10.92 11.50
N LEU A 63 -3.10 11.74 10.48
CA LEU A 63 -3.97 11.36 9.38
C LEU A 63 -3.13 10.72 8.28
N LEU A 64 -3.66 9.67 7.66
CA LEU A 64 -3.11 9.16 6.39
C LEU A 64 -3.32 10.19 5.28
N LEU A 65 -2.56 10.04 4.19
CA LEU A 65 -2.69 10.88 3.01
C LEU A 65 -4.14 10.90 2.48
N PRO A 66 -4.64 12.05 1.99
CA PRO A 66 -5.97 12.12 1.40
C PRO A 66 -6.08 11.15 0.23
N ARG A 67 -7.19 10.41 0.19
CA ARG A 67 -7.50 9.46 -0.88
C ARG A 67 -8.60 10.00 -1.77
N GLU A 68 -8.34 10.06 -3.07
CA GLU A 68 -9.41 10.17 -4.07
C GLU A 68 -10.04 8.79 -4.25
N LEU A 69 -11.36 8.70 -4.01
CA LEU A 69 -12.14 7.48 -4.14
C LEU A 69 -13.00 7.52 -5.41
N THR A 70 -12.85 6.50 -6.26
CA THR A 70 -13.65 6.35 -7.49
C THR A 70 -13.96 4.89 -7.77
N VAL A 71 -14.85 4.62 -8.74
CA VAL A 71 -15.00 3.26 -9.29
C VAL A 71 -13.78 2.96 -10.17
N GLY A 72 -12.99 1.96 -9.77
CA GLY A 72 -11.89 1.42 -10.56
C GLY A 72 -12.36 0.34 -11.52
N LYS A 73 -11.70 0.27 -12.68
CA LYS A 73 -11.86 -0.79 -13.66
C LYS A 73 -10.54 -1.56 -13.81
N ILE A 74 -10.63 -2.88 -13.86
CA ILE A 74 -9.51 -3.77 -14.19
C ILE A 74 -9.94 -4.51 -15.46
N SER A 75 -9.36 -4.11 -16.58
CA SER A 75 -9.66 -4.66 -17.90
C SER A 75 -8.76 -5.85 -18.23
N ASN A 76 -9.11 -6.58 -19.29
CA ASN A 76 -8.34 -7.71 -19.82
C ASN A 76 -8.11 -8.84 -18.81
N VAL A 77 -9.03 -9.02 -17.87
CA VAL A 77 -8.94 -10.11 -16.88
C VAL A 77 -9.41 -11.40 -17.53
N VAL A 78 -8.64 -12.47 -17.40
CA VAL A 78 -9.04 -13.80 -17.90
C VAL A 78 -10.30 -14.27 -17.15
N ASP A 79 -11.30 -14.75 -17.88
CA ASP A 79 -12.49 -15.37 -17.29
C ASP A 79 -12.16 -16.78 -16.77
N ASN A 80 -11.90 -16.89 -15.47
CA ASN A 80 -11.54 -18.13 -14.79
C ASN A 80 -12.12 -18.17 -13.37
N GLU A 81 -11.91 -19.27 -12.65
CA GLU A 81 -12.46 -19.45 -11.30
C GLU A 81 -12.08 -18.28 -10.38
N LEU A 82 -10.82 -17.82 -10.42
CA LEU A 82 -10.31 -16.73 -9.57
C LEU A 82 -11.05 -15.41 -9.80
N SER A 83 -11.29 -15.04 -11.06
CA SER A 83 -11.97 -13.77 -11.39
C SER A 83 -13.48 -13.81 -11.11
N ARG A 84 -14.05 -15.01 -10.97
CA ARG A 84 -15.46 -15.27 -10.64
C ARG A 84 -15.74 -15.42 -9.14
N GLU A 85 -14.71 -15.56 -8.30
CA GLU A 85 -14.87 -15.63 -6.84
C GLU A 85 -15.58 -14.39 -6.26
N GLU A 86 -16.27 -14.58 -5.13
CA GLU A 86 -16.74 -13.45 -4.33
C GLU A 86 -15.55 -12.76 -3.65
N GLY A 87 -15.41 -11.46 -3.90
CA GLY A 87 -14.34 -10.67 -3.31
C GLY A 87 -14.64 -9.19 -3.24
N SER A 88 -13.58 -8.39 -3.17
CA SER A 88 -13.65 -6.92 -3.18
C SER A 88 -13.78 -6.34 -4.59
N TRP A 89 -14.29 -7.13 -5.54
CA TRP A 89 -14.59 -6.73 -6.91
C TRP A 89 -15.92 -7.34 -7.36
N ARG A 90 -16.37 -6.97 -8.56
CA ARG A 90 -17.49 -7.60 -9.27
C ARG A 90 -17.19 -7.62 -10.76
N VAL A 91 -17.78 -8.56 -11.49
CA VAL A 91 -17.78 -8.52 -12.96
C VAL A 91 -18.69 -7.38 -13.43
N GLU A 92 -18.14 -6.45 -14.19
CA GLU A 92 -18.90 -5.38 -14.84
C GLU A 92 -19.29 -5.75 -16.27
N ARG A 93 -18.35 -6.30 -17.02
CA ARG A 93 -18.55 -6.75 -18.41
C ARG A 93 -17.91 -8.11 -18.62
N ASN A 94 -18.49 -8.87 -19.54
CA ASN A 94 -18.00 -10.17 -19.96
C ASN A 94 -18.09 -10.23 -21.49
N GLU A 95 -16.94 -10.29 -22.15
CA GLU A 95 -16.83 -10.34 -23.60
C GLU A 95 -15.82 -11.43 -23.99
N SER A 96 -16.30 -12.47 -24.68
CA SER A 96 -15.44 -13.46 -25.35
C SER A 96 -14.33 -14.08 -24.47
N GLY A 97 -14.65 -14.47 -23.24
CA GLY A 97 -13.68 -15.09 -22.31
C GLY A 97 -12.76 -14.11 -21.58
N VAL A 98 -13.06 -12.82 -21.69
CA VAL A 98 -12.37 -11.72 -21.00
C VAL A 98 -13.38 -10.92 -20.18
N LEU A 99 -12.97 -10.56 -18.98
CA LEU A 99 -13.76 -9.80 -18.03
C LEU A 99 -13.21 -8.37 -17.87
N GLU A 100 -14.13 -7.44 -17.66
CA GLU A 100 -13.84 -6.18 -16.98
C GLU A 100 -14.35 -6.28 -15.54
N LEU A 101 -13.46 -6.14 -14.57
CA LEU A 101 -13.83 -6.09 -13.16
C LEU A 101 -14.00 -4.63 -12.69
N ALA A 102 -14.98 -4.40 -11.83
CA ALA A 102 -15.14 -3.14 -11.11
C ALA A 102 -14.79 -3.32 -9.62
N THR A 103 -14.13 -2.34 -9.03
CA THR A 103 -13.78 -2.30 -7.59
C THR A 103 -13.71 -0.85 -7.08
N LEU A 104 -13.54 -0.64 -5.78
CA LEU A 104 -13.24 0.68 -5.23
C LEU A 104 -11.77 1.02 -5.51
N LYS A 105 -11.54 2.02 -6.37
CA LYS A 105 -10.21 2.58 -6.59
C LYS A 105 -9.91 3.59 -5.50
N GLN A 106 -8.75 3.41 -4.87
CA GLN A 106 -8.19 4.35 -3.92
C GLN A 106 -6.84 4.81 -4.46
N VAL A 107 -6.64 6.11 -4.59
CA VAL A 107 -5.34 6.69 -4.95
C VAL A 107 -5.05 7.87 -4.03
N ILE A 108 -3.77 8.13 -3.75
CA ILE A 108 -3.37 9.38 -3.10
C ILE A 108 -3.89 10.54 -3.96
N ALA A 109 -4.52 11.53 -3.32
CA ALA A 109 -5.03 12.70 -4.03
C ALA A 109 -3.93 13.34 -4.88
N ARG A 110 -4.32 13.86 -6.04
CA ARG A 110 -3.36 14.26 -7.08
C ARG A 110 -2.40 15.34 -6.62
N GLU A 111 -2.83 16.26 -5.76
CA GLU A 111 -2.03 17.41 -5.35
C GLU A 111 -0.87 17.02 -4.43
N PRO A 112 -1.06 16.23 -3.35
CA PRO A 112 0.06 15.69 -2.58
C PRO A 112 1.00 14.81 -3.40
N MET A 113 0.47 13.91 -4.24
CA MET A 113 1.32 13.05 -5.07
C MET A 113 2.21 13.88 -6.00
N ALA A 114 1.64 14.88 -6.69
CA ALA A 114 2.39 15.80 -7.53
C ALA A 114 3.45 16.58 -6.73
N ALA A 115 3.16 16.97 -5.49
CA ALA A 115 4.13 17.64 -4.62
C ALA A 115 5.30 16.71 -4.23
N PHE A 116 5.03 15.44 -3.93
CA PHE A 116 6.06 14.45 -3.61
C PHE A 116 6.96 14.16 -4.82
N THR A 117 6.38 14.05 -6.02
CA THR A 117 7.13 13.70 -7.25
C THR A 117 7.75 14.90 -7.96
N LYS A 118 7.61 16.13 -7.45
CA LYS A 118 8.27 17.33 -8.02
C LYS A 118 9.76 17.40 -7.70
N LYS A 119 10.23 16.62 -6.72
CA LYS A 119 11.63 16.62 -6.26
C LYS A 119 12.52 15.78 -7.19
N MET A 120 13.84 15.89 -7.00
CA MET A 120 14.79 15.05 -7.73
C MET A 120 14.47 13.57 -7.52
N SER A 121 14.37 12.84 -8.63
CA SER A 121 14.17 11.40 -8.65
C SER A 121 15.39 10.72 -9.27
N PHE A 122 15.62 9.47 -8.90
CA PHE A 122 16.51 8.57 -9.63
C PHE A 122 15.75 7.27 -9.90
N VAL A 123 16.22 6.51 -10.89
CA VAL A 123 15.61 5.26 -11.32
C VAL A 123 16.63 4.15 -11.09
N GLU A 124 16.20 3.13 -10.34
CA GLU A 124 16.93 1.88 -10.23
C GLU A 124 16.63 1.01 -11.46
N PRO A 125 17.66 0.44 -12.14
CA PRO A 125 17.42 -0.46 -13.26
C PRO A 125 16.62 -1.70 -12.88
N GLY A 126 15.67 -2.07 -13.73
CA GLY A 126 14.90 -3.31 -13.59
C GLY A 126 15.79 -4.55 -13.68
N ARG A 127 15.48 -5.59 -12.91
CA ARG A 127 16.24 -6.83 -12.85
C ARG A 127 15.34 -8.05 -12.59
N ASN A 128 15.74 -9.20 -13.12
CA ASN A 128 15.12 -10.49 -12.83
C ASN A 128 15.78 -11.12 -11.59
N ILE A 129 14.98 -11.53 -10.61
CA ILE A 129 15.45 -12.19 -9.39
C ILE A 129 14.93 -13.62 -9.37
N SER A 130 15.85 -14.59 -9.39
CA SER A 130 15.53 -16.03 -9.39
C SER A 130 16.10 -16.79 -8.19
N LYS A 131 16.96 -16.16 -7.39
CA LYS A 131 17.55 -16.74 -6.17
C LYS A 131 17.00 -16.01 -4.95
N ALA A 132 16.80 -16.76 -3.87
CA ALA A 132 16.44 -16.18 -2.59
C ALA A 132 17.56 -15.26 -2.07
N GLY A 133 17.18 -14.11 -1.51
CA GLY A 133 18.10 -13.14 -0.96
C GLY A 133 17.59 -11.70 -1.12
N SER A 134 18.42 -10.75 -0.68
CA SER A 134 18.22 -9.32 -0.92
C SER A 134 19.32 -8.83 -1.85
N THR A 135 18.97 -7.95 -2.79
CA THR A 135 19.93 -7.30 -3.66
C THR A 135 19.81 -5.80 -3.48
N THR A 136 20.90 -5.17 -3.02
CA THR A 136 20.95 -3.73 -2.79
C THR A 136 20.80 -2.97 -4.12
N PHE A 137 20.07 -1.86 -4.06
CA PHE A 137 19.99 -0.89 -5.17
C PHE A 137 21.33 -0.19 -5.36
N ASP A 138 21.63 0.20 -6.61
CA ASP A 138 22.86 0.90 -6.93
C ASP A 138 22.92 2.28 -6.25
N ARG A 139 21.74 2.90 -6.09
CA ARG A 139 21.56 4.14 -5.32
C ARG A 139 20.40 4.00 -4.33
N ASN A 140 20.64 4.40 -3.08
CA ASN A 140 19.64 4.42 -2.02
C ASN A 140 19.30 5.87 -1.63
N PRO A 141 18.07 6.13 -1.11
CA PRO A 141 17.71 7.45 -0.62
C PRO A 141 18.57 7.84 0.60
N GLU A 142 18.97 9.10 0.68
CA GLU A 142 19.80 9.65 1.77
C GLU A 142 18.99 9.98 3.04
N SER A 143 17.66 9.89 2.98
CA SER A 143 16.77 10.20 4.09
C SER A 143 15.61 9.21 4.19
N LYS A 144 14.88 9.26 5.30
CA LYS A 144 13.66 8.45 5.53
C LYS A 144 12.41 8.99 4.81
N PHE A 145 12.56 10.01 3.95
CA PHE A 145 11.47 10.65 3.22
C PHE A 145 11.62 10.44 1.71
N TYR A 146 10.92 9.45 1.17
CA TYR A 146 10.94 9.13 -0.26
C TYR A 146 9.64 8.46 -0.70
N VAL A 147 9.43 8.43 -2.02
CA VAL A 147 8.39 7.63 -2.68
C VAL A 147 9.09 6.62 -3.57
N LEU A 148 8.82 5.33 -3.35
CA LEU A 148 9.25 4.26 -4.25
C LEU A 148 8.05 3.83 -5.09
N LYS A 149 8.19 3.91 -6.41
CA LYS A 149 7.20 3.40 -7.38
C LYS A 149 7.87 2.34 -8.24
N SER A 150 7.27 1.16 -8.33
CA SER A 150 7.79 0.05 -9.12
C SER A 150 6.66 -0.86 -9.60
N SER A 151 6.99 -1.77 -10.51
CA SER A 151 6.15 -2.87 -10.96
C SER A 151 6.91 -4.17 -10.76
N ILE A 152 6.24 -5.19 -10.22
CA ILE A 152 6.80 -6.54 -10.07
C ILE A 152 5.94 -7.46 -10.93
N SER A 153 6.58 -8.16 -11.87
CA SER A 153 5.94 -9.15 -12.72
C SER A 153 6.31 -10.55 -12.25
N PHE A 154 5.32 -11.43 -12.19
CA PHE A 154 5.49 -12.81 -11.74
C PHE A 154 5.28 -13.78 -12.90
N PRO A 155 6.08 -14.86 -13.01
CA PRO A 155 5.78 -15.93 -13.95
C PRO A 155 4.53 -16.69 -13.51
N LYS A 156 3.86 -17.38 -14.45
CA LYS A 156 2.66 -18.20 -14.16
C LYS A 156 2.89 -19.21 -13.03
N SER A 157 4.09 -19.78 -12.94
CA SER A 157 4.46 -20.72 -11.88
C SER A 157 4.45 -20.14 -10.47
N ALA A 158 4.37 -18.82 -10.30
CA ALA A 158 4.26 -18.20 -9.00
C ALA A 158 2.89 -18.43 -8.33
N ARG A 159 1.82 -18.62 -9.13
CA ARG A 159 0.42 -18.70 -8.66
C ARG A 159 0.22 -19.72 -7.55
N ASP A 160 0.78 -20.91 -7.73
CA ASP A 160 0.59 -22.06 -6.84
C ASP A 160 1.83 -22.31 -5.96
N SER A 161 2.56 -21.24 -5.62
CA SER A 161 3.84 -21.32 -4.90
C SER A 161 3.84 -20.51 -3.60
N ASP A 162 4.86 -20.73 -2.78
CA ASP A 162 5.16 -19.90 -1.59
C ASP A 162 6.02 -18.66 -1.92
N LEU A 163 6.06 -18.24 -3.20
CA LEU A 163 6.91 -17.14 -3.64
C LEU A 163 6.57 -15.85 -2.88
N LYS A 164 7.65 -15.20 -2.42
CA LYS A 164 7.63 -13.87 -1.78
C LYS A 164 8.54 -12.93 -2.56
N ALA A 165 8.03 -11.76 -2.92
CA ALA A 165 8.86 -10.73 -3.56
C ALA A 165 8.41 -9.33 -3.16
N GLY A 166 9.38 -8.42 -3.06
CA GLY A 166 9.14 -7.02 -2.74
C GLY A 166 10.43 -6.29 -2.44
N PHE A 167 10.39 -5.38 -1.46
CA PHE A 167 11.46 -4.46 -1.16
C PHE A 167 11.80 -4.48 0.34
N GLN A 168 13.09 -4.42 0.63
CA GLN A 168 13.57 -4.09 1.97
C GLN A 168 13.83 -2.58 2.02
N ILE A 169 13.31 -1.92 3.05
CA ILE A 169 13.37 -0.47 3.22
C ILE A 169 13.88 -0.11 4.62
N LEU A 170 14.30 1.15 4.78
CA LEU A 170 14.84 1.69 6.04
C LEU A 170 15.92 0.77 6.63
N ALA A 171 16.76 0.21 5.75
CA ALA A 171 17.72 -0.83 6.09
C ALA A 171 19.07 -0.25 6.51
N SER A 172 19.65 -0.87 7.52
CA SER A 172 21.03 -0.72 7.99
C SER A 172 21.51 -2.07 8.52
N ASP A 173 22.73 -2.14 9.06
CA ASP A 173 23.23 -3.34 9.73
C ASP A 173 22.43 -3.76 10.97
N LYS A 174 21.56 -2.87 11.50
CA LYS A 174 20.82 -3.07 12.76
C LYS A 174 19.31 -3.11 12.61
N GLU A 175 18.77 -2.50 11.57
CA GLU A 175 17.33 -2.30 11.41
C GLU A 175 16.95 -2.50 9.95
N SER A 176 15.76 -3.04 9.71
CA SER A 176 15.19 -3.18 8.36
C SER A 176 13.69 -3.44 8.44
N THR A 177 12.93 -2.93 7.47
CA THR A 177 11.53 -3.31 7.26
C THR A 177 11.41 -4.00 5.90
N THR A 178 10.73 -5.14 5.83
CA THR A 178 10.56 -5.87 4.56
C THR A 178 9.11 -5.86 4.13
N ILE A 179 8.83 -5.32 2.94
CA ILE A 179 7.49 -5.26 2.35
C ILE A 179 7.46 -6.24 1.17
N TYR A 180 6.58 -7.23 1.19
CA TYR A 180 6.53 -8.23 0.12
C TYR A 180 5.11 -8.72 -0.15
N TYR A 181 4.85 -9.07 -1.40
CA TYR A 181 3.69 -9.87 -1.77
C TYR A 181 4.01 -11.35 -1.54
N GLN A 182 3.06 -12.11 -1.00
CA GLN A 182 3.16 -13.55 -0.77
C GLN A 182 2.01 -14.27 -1.46
N PHE A 183 2.32 -15.23 -2.35
CA PHE A 183 1.31 -15.96 -3.11
C PHE A 183 0.47 -16.92 -2.27
N SER A 184 1.06 -17.60 -1.28
CA SER A 184 0.37 -18.65 -0.51
C SER A 184 -0.85 -18.18 0.29
N ASN A 185 -0.98 -16.87 0.53
CA ASN A 185 -2.16 -16.27 1.14
C ASN A 185 -2.57 -14.95 0.49
N GLU A 186 -2.05 -14.67 -0.70
CA GLU A 186 -2.33 -13.50 -1.54
C GLU A 186 -2.40 -12.19 -0.75
N SER A 187 -1.31 -11.92 -0.05
CA SER A 187 -1.22 -10.79 0.86
C SER A 187 0.03 -9.97 0.60
N ILE A 188 -0.11 -8.65 0.75
CA ILE A 188 1.03 -7.78 1.01
C ILE A 188 1.31 -7.86 2.51
N ILE A 189 2.54 -8.25 2.84
CA ILE A 189 3.05 -8.33 4.20
C ILE A 189 4.05 -7.19 4.42
N ILE A 190 3.95 -6.53 5.56
CA ILE A 190 4.94 -5.60 6.08
C ILE A 190 5.55 -6.27 7.32
N ASP A 191 6.72 -6.87 7.15
CA ASP A 191 7.48 -7.45 8.25
C ASP A 191 8.22 -6.34 9.00
N ARG A 192 7.82 -6.15 10.26
CA ARG A 192 8.35 -5.14 11.16
C ARG A 192 9.22 -5.70 12.29
N SER A 193 9.49 -7.00 12.26
CA SER A 193 10.20 -7.72 13.34
C SER A 193 11.58 -7.14 13.64
N ASN A 194 12.22 -6.51 12.64
CA ASN A 194 13.52 -5.87 12.76
C ASN A 194 13.48 -4.36 12.43
N THR A 195 12.30 -3.71 12.48
CA THR A 195 12.17 -2.30 12.04
C THR A 195 12.85 -1.31 12.98
N SER A 196 12.87 -1.57 14.29
CA SER A 196 13.37 -0.60 15.28
C SER A 196 14.20 -1.26 16.37
N ALA A 197 15.43 -0.79 16.54
CA ALA A 197 16.31 -1.14 17.64
C ALA A 197 15.75 -0.71 18.99
N ALA A 198 14.93 0.35 19.04
CA ALA A 198 14.28 0.79 20.27
C ALA A 198 13.27 -0.24 20.80
N ALA A 199 12.75 -1.13 19.95
CA ALA A 199 11.88 -2.24 20.38
C ALA A 199 12.61 -3.25 21.27
N LEU A 200 13.95 -3.27 21.28
CA LEU A 200 14.73 -4.11 22.18
C LEU A 200 14.63 -3.68 23.65
N THR A 201 14.32 -2.40 23.89
CA THR A 201 14.25 -1.82 25.24
C THR A 201 12.86 -1.31 25.62
N THR A 202 11.94 -1.25 24.66
CA THR A 202 10.60 -0.68 24.85
C THR A 202 9.56 -1.66 24.31
N SER A 203 8.87 -2.37 25.21
CA SER A 203 7.89 -3.43 24.88
C SER A 203 6.75 -2.99 23.98
N ASP A 204 6.41 -1.71 24.02
CA ASP A 204 5.24 -1.15 23.37
C ASP A 204 5.54 -0.59 21.98
N ILE A 205 6.78 -0.74 21.49
CA ILE A 205 7.09 -0.56 20.08
C ILE A 205 6.70 -1.85 19.35
N ASP A 206 5.52 -1.83 18.72
CA ASP A 206 4.97 -3.00 18.02
C ASP A 206 5.84 -3.41 16.82
N ALA A 207 6.47 -4.58 16.94
CA ALA A 207 7.28 -5.20 15.88
C ALA A 207 6.53 -6.31 15.12
N ARG A 208 5.25 -6.57 15.42
CA ARG A 208 4.50 -7.63 14.76
C ARG A 208 4.31 -7.30 13.27
N PRO A 209 4.42 -8.29 12.37
CA PRO A 209 4.08 -8.11 10.97
C PRO A 209 2.63 -7.67 10.77
N GLU A 210 2.43 -6.83 9.77
CA GLU A 210 1.10 -6.43 9.28
C GLU A 210 0.83 -7.07 7.92
N ALA A 211 -0.44 -7.34 7.62
CA ALA A 211 -0.84 -8.04 6.41
C ALA A 211 -2.14 -7.44 5.87
N GLY A 212 -2.18 -7.22 4.55
CA GLY A 212 -3.39 -6.88 3.82
C GLY A 212 -3.58 -7.80 2.64
N ARG A 213 -4.79 -8.35 2.47
CA ARG A 213 -5.09 -9.20 1.31
C ARG A 213 -5.14 -8.37 0.03
N LEU A 214 -4.50 -8.88 -1.01
CA LEU A 214 -4.51 -8.30 -2.35
C LEU A 214 -4.59 -9.44 -3.37
N ARG A 215 -5.72 -9.59 -4.04
CA ARG A 215 -5.87 -10.58 -5.12
C ARG A 215 -5.20 -10.07 -6.39
N LEU A 216 -4.37 -10.90 -7.02
CA LEU A 216 -3.83 -10.66 -8.37
C LEU A 216 -4.57 -11.51 -9.40
N PHE A 217 -5.00 -10.90 -10.50
CA PHE A 217 -5.69 -11.59 -11.59
C PHE A 217 -4.73 -11.95 -12.72
N ASP A 218 -5.07 -13.01 -13.44
CA ASP A 218 -4.43 -13.29 -14.72
C ASP A 218 -4.95 -12.29 -15.76
N VAL A 219 -4.05 -11.68 -16.51
CA VAL A 219 -4.36 -10.66 -17.52
C VAL A 219 -3.74 -11.04 -18.87
N LEU A 220 -4.42 -10.69 -19.96
CA LEU A 220 -3.94 -10.87 -21.34
C LEU A 220 -2.94 -9.78 -21.75
#